data_AF-A0A924NBR3-F1
#
_entry.id   AF-A0A924NBR3-F1
#
_cell.length_a   1.000
_cell.length_b   1.000
_cell.length_c   1.000
_cell.angle_alpha   90.00
_cell.angle_beta   90.00
_cell.angle_gamma   90.00
#
_symmetry.space_group_name_H-M   'P 1'
#
loop_
_entity.id
_entity.type
_entity.pdbx_description
1 polymer ?
#
loop_
_entity_poly.entity_id
_entity_poly.type
_entity_poly.pdbx_seq_one_letter_code
_entity_poly.pdbx_strand_id
1 'polypeptide(L)'
;MSFPVDMVTFLTFVPAALALNLTPGADMMFCLGQGMRGGWGSAIAADLGIVLGGLVHVTVAGLGLGALVGQYPWLFDAIRWVG
;
A
#
# COMPACT_ATOMS: atom_id res chain seq x y z
N MET A 1 -23.39 19.18 -5.73
CA MET A 1 -22.27 18.26 -6.02
C MET A 1 -22.66 16.90 -5.51
N SER A 2 -23.12 16.01 -6.39
CA SER A 2 -23.39 14.62 -6.01
C SER A 2 -22.05 13.97 -5.70
N PHE A 3 -21.90 13.36 -4.52
CA PHE A 3 -20.70 12.60 -4.21
C PHE A 3 -20.53 11.49 -5.26
N PRO A 4 -19.32 11.29 -5.81
CA PRO A 4 -19.06 10.24 -6.81
C PRO A 4 -19.16 8.82 -6.23
N VAL A 5 -19.34 8.70 -4.91
CA VAL A 5 -19.43 7.44 -4.18
C VAL A 5 -20.73 7.42 -3.39
N ASP A 6 -21.42 6.28 -3.42
CA ASP A 6 -22.63 6.06 -2.62
C ASP A 6 -22.34 6.20 -1.12
N MET A 7 -23.27 6.81 -0.37
CA MET A 7 -23.07 7.13 1.04
C MET A 7 -22.89 5.87 1.90
N VAL A 8 -23.60 4.78 1.57
CA VAL A 8 -23.48 3.50 2.29
C VAL A 8 -22.12 2.87 2.02
N THR A 9 -21.64 2.94 0.77
CA THR A 9 -20.29 2.47 0.41
C THR A 9 -19.21 3.26 1.14
N PHE A 10 -19.34 4.58 1.23
CA PHE A 10 -18.40 5.42 1.97
C PHE A 10 -18.39 5.11 3.46
N LEU A 11 -19.57 5.04 4.09
CA LEU A 11 -19.71 4.75 5.52
C LEU A 11 -19.24 3.34 5.90
N THR A 12 -19.31 2.37 4.98
CA THR A 12 -18.76 1.02 5.20
C THR A 12 -17.26 0.94 4.94
N PHE A 13 -16.75 1.70 3.97
CA PHE A 13 -15.32 1.80 3.67
C PHE A 13 -14.52 2.44 4.82
N VAL A 14 -15.03 3.52 5.44
CA VAL A 14 -14.33 4.24 6.52
C VAL A 14 -13.86 3.34 7.67
N PRO A 15 -14.72 2.54 8.34
CA PRO A 15 -14.28 1.67 9.43
C PRO A 15 -13.37 0.53 8.95
N ALA A 16 -13.59 0.00 7.74
CA ALA A 16 -12.71 -1.03 7.16
C ALA A 16 -11.30 -0.46 6.88
N ALA A 17 -11.22 0.73 6.28
CA ALA A 17 -9.96 1.42 6.02
C ALA A 17 -9.25 1.81 7.33
N LEU A 18 -9.99 2.26 8.35
CA LEU A 18 -9.44 2.51 9.68
C LEU A 18 -8.86 1.23 10.29
N ALA A 19 -9.60 0.11 10.24
CA ALA A 19 -9.12 -1.17 10.75
C ALA A 19 -7.85 -1.64 10.05
N LEU A 20 -7.77 -1.47 8.73
CA LEU A 20 -6.57 -1.80 7.93
C LEU A 20 -5.39 -0.87 8.22
N ASN A 21 -5.62 0.41 8.45
CA ASN A 21 -4.54 1.35 8.82
C ASN A 21 -4.08 1.14 10.27
N LEU A 22 -4.94 0.61 11.14
CA LEU A 22 -4.61 0.37 12.55
C LEU A 22 -3.72 -0.85 12.78
N THR A 23 -3.49 -1.68 11.77
CA THR A 23 -2.53 -2.78 11.82
C THR A 23 -1.16 -2.26 11.37
N PRO A 24 -0.30 -1.76 12.28
CA PRO A 24 0.99 -1.22 11.89
C PRO A 24 1.81 -2.33 11.23
N GLY A 25 2.19 -2.12 9.98
CA GLY A 25 3.07 -3.01 9.25
C GLY A 25 4.51 -2.99 9.79
N ALA A 26 5.34 -3.90 9.31
CA ALA A 26 6.77 -3.97 9.67
C ALA A 26 7.49 -2.63 9.43
N ASP A 27 7.18 -1.96 8.32
CA ASP A 27 7.78 -0.68 7.92
C ASP A 27 7.42 0.46 8.89
N MET A 28 6.14 0.56 9.29
CA MET A 28 5.68 1.55 10.28
C MET A 28 6.32 1.29 11.65
N MET A 29 6.40 0.03 12.07
CA MET A 29 7.05 -0.34 13.34
C MET A 29 8.55 -0.02 13.32
N PHE A 30 9.21 -0.21 12.18
CA PHE A 30 10.61 0.15 12.00
C PHE A 30 10.81 1.67 12.09
N CYS A 31 10.06 2.46 11.33
CA CYS A 31 10.11 3.92 11.39
C CYS A 31 9.82 4.46 12.80
N LEU A 32 8.82 3.89 13.49
CA LEU A 32 8.50 4.25 14.87
C LEU A 32 9.69 3.94 15.81
N GLY A 33 10.29 2.75 15.69
CA GLY A 33 11.46 2.37 16.47
C GLY A 33 12.68 3.27 16.22
N GLN A 34 12.90 3.67 14.96
CA GLN A 34 13.95 4.63 14.61
C GLN A 34 13.66 6.03 15.15
N GLY A 35 12.39 6.47 15.12
CA GLY A 35 11.96 7.73 15.73
C GLY A 35 12.13 7.76 17.24
N MET A 36 11.78 6.67 17.93
CA MET A 36 11.96 6.54 19.37
C MET A 36 13.43 6.51 19.81
N ARG A 37 14.32 5.91 19.01
CA ARG A 37 15.75 5.76 19.35
C ARG A 37 16.62 6.93 18.88
N GLY A 38 16.32 7.51 17.72
CA GLY A 38 17.17 8.48 17.03
C GLY A 38 16.48 9.80 16.69
N GLY A 39 15.25 10.01 17.18
CA GLY A 39 14.48 11.22 16.93
C GLY A 39 13.96 11.33 15.50
N TRP A 40 13.42 12.50 15.18
CA TRP A 40 12.70 12.74 13.92
C TRP A 40 13.56 12.56 12.67
N GLY A 41 14.83 12.95 12.72
CA GLY A 41 15.75 12.79 11.58
C GLY A 41 16.01 11.32 11.22
N SER A 42 16.13 10.44 12.23
CA SER A 42 16.30 8.99 12.02
C SER A 42 15.05 8.35 11.42
N ALA A 43 13.86 8.77 11.88
CA ALA A 43 12.60 8.31 11.31
C ALA A 43 12.44 8.71 9.83
N ILE A 44 12.77 9.95 9.48
CA ILE A 44 12.70 10.42 8.09
C ILE A 44 13.68 9.66 7.20
N ALA A 45 14.92 9.43 7.66
CA ALA A 45 15.90 8.68 6.89
C ALA A 45 15.45 7.22 6.66
N ALA A 46 14.86 6.58 7.68
CA ALA A 46 14.27 5.25 7.57
C ALA A 46 13.11 5.20 6.57
N ASP A 47 12.18 6.16 6.66
CA ASP A 47 11.02 6.25 5.79
C ASP A 47 11.41 6.48 4.33
N LEU A 48 12.37 7.37 4.07
CA LEU A 48 12.93 7.58 2.74
C LEU A 48 13.54 6.30 2.16
N GLY A 49 14.26 5.53 2.98
CA GLY A 49 14.82 4.25 2.57
C GLY A 49 13.73 3.24 2.17
N ILE A 50 12.68 3.14 2.99
CA ILE A 50 11.52 2.27 2.72
C ILE A 50 10.81 2.69 1.44
N VAL A 51 10.51 3.97 1.27
CA VAL A 51 9.81 4.49 0.08
C VAL A 51 10.64 4.25 -1.18
N LEU A 52 11.94 4.52 -1.16
CA LEU A 52 12.81 4.30 -2.32
C LEU A 52 12.90 2.81 -2.68
N GLY A 53 13.06 1.93 -1.69
CA GLY A 53 13.06 0.49 -1.91
C GLY A 53 11.71 -0.01 -2.45
N GLY A 54 10.61 0.48 -1.87
CA GLY A 54 9.25 0.17 -2.28
C GLY A 54 8.96 0.62 -3.70
N LEU A 55 9.39 1.82 -4.10
CA LEU A 55 9.24 2.30 -5.47
C LEU A 55 9.94 1.40 -6.49
N VAL A 56 11.19 1.00 -6.22
CA VAL A 56 11.92 0.10 -7.11
C VAL A 56 11.23 -1.25 -7.19
N HIS A 57 10.87 -1.85 -6.06
CA HIS A 57 10.20 -3.14 -5.99
C HIS A 57 8.86 -3.13 -6.73
N VAL A 58 7.98 -2.16 -6.43
CA VAL A 58 6.66 -2.02 -7.04
C VAL A 58 6.77 -1.74 -8.54
N THR A 59 7.77 -0.96 -8.98
CA THR A 59 7.98 -0.71 -10.41
C THR A 59 8.35 -1.99 -11.15
N VAL A 60 9.29 -2.77 -10.61
CA VAL A 60 9.71 -4.04 -11.20
C VAL A 60 8.55 -5.04 -11.21
N ALA A 61 7.84 -5.18 -10.08
CA ALA A 61 6.69 -6.06 -9.97
C ALA A 61 5.55 -5.64 -10.90
N GLY A 62 5.22 -4.35 -10.95
CA GLY A 62 4.15 -3.79 -11.79
C GLY A 62 4.43 -3.93 -13.28
N LEU A 63 5.67 -3.66 -13.72
CA LEU A 63 6.06 -3.88 -15.12
C LEU A 63 6.01 -5.37 -15.49
N GLY A 64 6.49 -6.25 -14.61
CA GLY A 64 6.47 -7.70 -14.83
C GLY A 64 5.05 -8.26 -14.89
N LEU A 65 4.21 -7.96 -13.89
CA LEU A 65 2.82 -8.38 -13.84
C LEU A 65 2.00 -7.77 -14.99
N GLY A 66 2.24 -6.49 -15.31
CA GLY A 66 1.58 -5.82 -16.43
C GLY A 66 1.89 -6.47 -17.77
N ALA A 67 3.14 -6.88 -18.00
CA ALA A 67 3.52 -7.62 -19.20
C ALA A 67 2.82 -8.98 -19.28
N LEU A 68 2.73 -9.71 -18.16
CA LEU A 68 2.06 -11.01 -18.09
C LEU A 68 0.55 -10.90 -18.34
N VAL A 69 -0.12 -9.94 -17.69
CA VAL A 69 -1.55 -9.69 -17.89
C VAL A 69 -1.84 -9.23 -19.33
N GLY A 70 -0.96 -8.42 -19.92
CA GLY A 70 -1.07 -8.01 -21.33
C GLY A 70 -0.97 -9.18 -22.31
N GLN A 71 -0.21 -10.23 -21.95
CA GLN A 71 -0.08 -11.45 -22.77
C GLN A 71 -1.21 -12.46 -22.52
N TYR A 72 -1.71 -12.56 -21.28
CA TYR A 72 -2.71 -13.55 -20.86
C TYR A 72 -3.95 -12.86 -20.23
N PRO A 73 -5.03 -12.65 -21.00
CA PRO A 73 -6.22 -11.92 -20.53
C PRO A 73 -6.89 -12.55 -19.30
N TRP A 74 -6.88 -13.88 -19.18
CA TRP A 74 -7.47 -14.59 -18.04
C TRP A 74 -6.71 -14.40 -16.72
N LEU A 75 -5.44 -13.95 -16.78
CA LEU A 75 -4.60 -13.78 -15.62
C LEU A 75 -5.11 -12.62 -14.73
N PHE A 76 -5.68 -11.59 -15.33
CA PHE A 76 -6.33 -10.51 -14.60
C PHE A 76 -7.55 -11.01 -13.80
N ASP A 77 -8.38 -11.85 -14.42
CA ASP A 77 -9.54 -12.45 -13.75
C ASP A 77 -9.09 -13.34 -12.59
N ALA A 78 -8.04 -14.14 -12.79
CA ALA A 78 -7.46 -14.97 -11.73
C ALA A 78 -6.96 -14.12 -10.54
N ILE A 79 -6.19 -13.06 -10.79
CA ILE A 79 -5.72 -12.13 -9.75
C ILE A 79 -6.90 -11.52 -9.00
N ARG A 80 -7.94 -11.05 -9.72
CA ARG A 80 -9.13 -10.45 -9.11
C ARG A 80 -9.89 -11.40 -8.18
N TRP A 81 -9.93 -12.69 -8.49
CA TRP A 81 -10.61 -13.70 -7.66
C TRP A 81 -9.79 -14.12 -6.45
N VAL A 82 -8.46 -14.20 -6.59
CA VAL A 82 -7.56 -14.56 -5.49
C VAL A 82 -7.41 -13.39 -4.50
N GLY A 83 -7.43 -12.15 -4.99
CA GLY A 83 -7.15 -10.95 -4.22
C GLY A 83 -5.66 -10.62 -4.20
#